data_AF-A0A429BNY6-F1
#
_entry.id   AF-A0A429BNY6-F1
#
_cell.length_a   1.000
_cell.length_b   1.000
_cell.length_c   1.000
_cell.angle_alpha   90.00
_cell.angle_beta   90.00
_cell.angle_gamma   90.00
#
_symmetry.space_group_name_H-M   'P 1'
#
loop_
_entity.id
_entity.type
_entity.pdbx_description
1 polymer ?
#
loop_
_entity_poly.entity_id
_entity_poly.type
_entity_poly.pdbx_seq_one_letter_code
_entity_poly.pdbx_strand_id
1 'polypeptide(L)'
;MKITLDTRFNGSLGPVTLREAVQQLKAYDLTCTVRADAVEQKVTVFSDCVERGFTPLRSEIMAAYYMAERDATTEAFDRGLITEGELEQKRTLLMRQYLA
;
A
#
# COMPACT_ATOMS: atom_id res chain seq x y z
N MET A 1 -5.91 -6.42 11.31
CA MET A 1 -4.55 -5.87 11.49
C MET A 1 -4.46 -4.47 10.88
N LYS A 2 -3.81 -3.46 11.49
CA LYS A 2 -3.51 -2.17 10.81
C LYS A 2 -2.31 -2.38 9.90
N ILE A 3 -2.47 -2.18 8.59
CA ILE A 3 -1.38 -2.29 7.63
C ILE A 3 -0.59 -0.99 7.61
N THR A 4 0.73 -1.13 7.69
CA THR A 4 1.69 -0.02 7.65
C THR A 4 2.78 -0.32 6.61
N LEU A 5 3.56 0.70 6.25
CA LEU A 5 4.66 0.55 5.29
C LEU A 5 5.76 -0.42 5.77
N ASP A 6 5.84 -0.64 7.08
CA ASP A 6 6.79 -1.57 7.73
C ASP A 6 6.18 -2.96 7.99
N THR A 7 4.93 -3.20 7.56
CA THR A 7 4.31 -4.52 7.66
C THR A 7 5.15 -5.53 6.87
N ARG A 8 5.60 -6.59 7.56
CA ARG A 8 6.44 -7.65 6.98
C ARG A 8 5.60 -8.83 6.51
N PHE A 9 6.00 -9.43 5.41
CA PHE A 9 5.40 -10.64 4.88
C PHE A 9 6.41 -11.46 4.08
N ASN A 10 6.03 -12.69 3.72
CA ASN A 10 6.86 -13.57 2.92
C ASN A 10 6.82 -13.14 1.45
N GLY A 11 7.87 -12.50 0.96
CA GLY A 11 8.07 -12.26 -0.47
C GLY A 11 8.68 -13.47 -1.17
N SER A 12 8.77 -13.41 -2.50
CA SER A 12 9.34 -14.49 -3.31
C SER A 12 10.81 -14.81 -3.00
N LEU A 13 11.55 -13.84 -2.44
CA LEU A 13 12.96 -13.96 -2.06
C LEU A 13 13.17 -14.01 -0.54
N GLY A 14 12.10 -14.20 0.23
CA GLY A 14 12.13 -14.21 1.70
C GLY A 14 11.36 -13.04 2.33
N PRO A 15 11.49 -12.86 3.65
CA PRO A 15 10.78 -11.81 4.38
C PRO A 15 11.14 -10.41 3.88
N VAL A 16 10.13 -9.59 3.62
CA VAL A 16 10.28 -8.24 3.09
C VAL A 16 9.23 -7.31 3.70
N THR A 17 9.52 -6.02 3.79
CA THR A 17 8.52 -5.01 4.17
C THR A 17 7.65 -4.61 2.98
N LEU A 18 6.45 -4.11 3.25
CA LEU A 18 5.56 -3.55 2.24
C LEU A 18 6.23 -2.45 1.41
N ARG A 19 7.03 -1.60 2.05
CA ARG A 19 7.81 -0.56 1.35
C ARG A 19 8.84 -1.15 0.38
N GLU A 20 9.65 -2.10 0.84
CA GLU A 20 10.68 -2.73 0.01
C GLU A 20 10.07 -3.50 -1.16
N ALA A 21 8.97 -4.22 -0.93
CA ALA A 21 8.27 -4.97 -1.98
C ALA A 21 7.80 -4.04 -3.11
N VAL A 22 7.18 -2.89 -2.78
CA VAL A 22 6.75 -1.93 -3.80
C VAL A 22 7.92 -1.26 -4.51
N GLN A 23 9.03 -0.98 -3.81
CA GLN A 23 10.24 -0.46 -4.45
C GLN A 23 10.81 -1.44 -5.48
N GLN A 24 10.84 -2.73 -5.15
CA GLN A 24 11.25 -3.78 -6.09
C GLN A 24 10.32 -3.84 -7.30
N LEU A 25 9.00 -3.83 -7.09
CA LEU A 25 8.01 -3.84 -8.17
C LEU A 25 8.20 -2.64 -9.13
N LYS A 26 8.47 -1.45 -8.60
CA LYS A 26 8.74 -0.26 -9.39
C LYS A 26 10.05 -0.35 -10.18
N ALA A 27 11.09 -0.95 -9.60
CA ALA A 27 12.38 -1.14 -10.28
C ALA A 27 12.27 -2.03 -11.54
N TYR A 28 11.30 -2.94 -11.58
CA TYR A 28 11.02 -3.79 -12.74
C TYR A 28 10.03 -3.16 -13.75
N ASP A 29 9.73 -1.87 -13.64
CA ASP A 29 8.80 -1.11 -14.49
C ASP A 29 7.43 -1.80 -14.68
N LEU A 30 6.99 -2.47 -13.65
CA LEU A 30 5.74 -3.20 -13.65
C LEU A 30 4.58 -2.21 -13.41
N THR A 31 3.66 -2.09 -14.37
CA THR A 31 2.52 -1.13 -14.32
C THR A 31 1.51 -1.50 -13.22
N CYS A 32 1.71 -1.00 -12.00
CA CYS A 32 1.05 -1.51 -10.80
C CYS A 32 -0.15 -0.67 -10.35
N THR A 33 -1.25 -0.69 -11.10
CA THR A 33 -2.51 -0.06 -10.67
C THR A 33 -3.52 -1.10 -10.19
N VAL A 34 -4.39 -0.68 -9.28
CA VAL A 34 -5.49 -1.45 -8.71
C VAL A 34 -6.77 -0.67 -8.97
N ARG A 35 -7.84 -1.32 -9.43
CA ARG A 35 -9.12 -0.61 -9.56
C ARG A 35 -9.59 -0.11 -8.19
N ALA A 36 -10.08 1.12 -8.14
CA ALA A 36 -10.52 1.75 -6.88
C ALA A 36 -11.55 0.91 -6.12
N ASP A 37 -12.48 0.25 -6.83
CA ASP A 37 -13.53 -0.59 -6.26
C ASP A 37 -13.01 -1.93 -5.68
N ALA A 38 -11.81 -2.36 -6.07
CA ALA A 38 -11.20 -3.61 -5.64
C ALA A 38 -10.19 -3.45 -4.50
N VAL A 39 -9.89 -2.21 -4.07
CA VAL A 39 -8.86 -1.93 -3.06
C VAL A 39 -9.17 -2.64 -1.75
N GLU A 40 -10.37 -2.46 -1.21
CA GLU A 40 -10.77 -3.03 0.08
C GLU A 40 -10.70 -4.57 0.07
N GLN A 41 -11.23 -5.20 -0.98
CA GLN A 41 -11.15 -6.66 -1.13
C GLN A 41 -9.68 -7.15 -1.16
N LYS A 42 -8.81 -6.47 -1.90
CA LYS A 42 -7.40 -6.84 -2.03
C LYS A 42 -6.60 -6.60 -0.75
N VAL A 43 -6.96 -5.58 0.02
CA VAL A 43 -6.42 -5.34 1.36
C VAL A 43 -6.78 -6.47 2.31
N THR A 44 -8.02 -6.97 2.26
CA THR A 44 -8.43 -8.13 3.06
C THR A 44 -7.60 -9.36 2.68
N VAL A 45 -7.49 -9.67 1.38
CA VAL A 45 -6.68 -10.81 0.92
C VAL A 45 -5.21 -10.66 1.32
N PHE A 46 -4.64 -9.45 1.22
CA PHE A 46 -3.29 -9.18 1.72
C PHE A 46 -3.15 -9.59 3.19
N SER A 47 -4.07 -9.11 4.04
CA SER A 47 -4.05 -9.38 5.48
C SER A 47 -4.11 -10.89 5.75
N ASP A 48 -5.01 -11.60 5.08
CA ASP A 48 -5.16 -13.04 5.22
C ASP A 48 -3.89 -13.80 4.77
N CYS A 49 -3.24 -13.35 3.69
CA CYS A 49 -1.99 -13.93 3.24
C CYS A 49 -0.89 -13.74 4.28
N VAL A 50 -0.74 -12.53 4.85
CA VAL A 50 0.26 -12.24 5.88
C VAL A 50 0.02 -13.10 7.13
N GLU A 51 -1.22 -13.17 7.62
CA GLU A 51 -1.56 -13.94 8.82
C GLU A 51 -1.31 -15.44 8.65
N ARG A 52 -1.46 -15.96 7.42
CA ARG A 52 -1.25 -17.38 7.09
C ARG A 52 0.16 -17.70 6.59
N GLY A 53 1.04 -16.71 6.51
CA GLY A 53 2.42 -16.88 6.04
C GLY A 53 2.55 -17.14 4.52
N PHE A 54 1.53 -16.79 3.73
CA PHE A 54 1.58 -16.88 2.28
C PHE A 54 2.15 -15.61 1.64
N THR A 55 2.71 -15.76 0.44
CA THR A 55 3.12 -14.63 -0.39
C THR A 55 1.89 -13.98 -1.04
N PRO A 56 1.59 -12.71 -0.73
CA PRO A 56 0.50 -11.99 -1.38
C PRO A 56 0.83 -11.73 -2.85
N LEU A 57 -0.18 -11.62 -3.71
CA LEU A 57 0.03 -11.24 -5.10
C LEU A 57 0.36 -9.75 -5.19
N ARG A 58 0.94 -9.37 -6.34
CA ARG A 58 1.28 -7.99 -6.65
C ARG A 58 0.12 -7.03 -6.41
N SER A 59 -1.09 -7.36 -6.85
CA SER A 59 -2.24 -6.46 -6.68
C SER A 59 -2.65 -6.26 -5.22
N GLU A 60 -2.50 -7.27 -4.37
CA GLU A 60 -2.72 -7.15 -2.93
C GLU A 60 -1.66 -6.27 -2.27
N ILE A 61 -0.38 -6.47 -2.64
CA ILE A 61 0.73 -5.64 -2.16
C ILE A 61 0.48 -4.16 -2.49
N MET A 62 0.06 -3.86 -3.73
CA MET A 62 -0.19 -2.48 -4.15
C MET A 62 -1.40 -1.86 -3.45
N ALA A 63 -2.48 -2.62 -3.25
CA ALA A 63 -3.66 -2.16 -2.50
C ALA A 63 -3.32 -1.87 -1.03
N ALA A 64 -2.57 -2.78 -0.39
CA ALA A 64 -2.05 -2.61 0.96
C ALA A 64 -1.16 -1.37 1.08
N TYR A 65 -0.26 -1.15 0.11
CA TYR A 65 0.61 0.02 0.09
C TYR A 65 -0.17 1.33 -0.05
N TYR A 66 -1.14 1.38 -0.97
CA TYR A 66 -2.04 2.53 -1.12
C TYR A 66 -2.74 2.86 0.20
N MET A 67 -3.30 1.85 0.87
CA MET A 67 -4.00 2.06 2.14
C MET A 67 -3.04 2.54 3.24
N ALA A 68 -1.85 1.94 3.34
CA ALA A 68 -0.84 2.35 4.32
C ALA A 68 -0.41 3.81 4.13
N GLU A 69 -0.16 4.26 2.90
CA GLU A 69 0.18 5.65 2.60
C GLU A 69 -0.99 6.61 2.86
N ARG A 70 -2.23 6.21 2.50
CA ARG A 70 -3.44 7.00 2.75
C ARG A 70 -3.65 7.23 4.24
N ASP A 71 -3.52 6.17 5.03
CA ASP A 71 -3.72 6.21 6.47
C ASP A 71 -2.59 6.98 7.14
N ALA A 72 -1.33 6.80 6.73
CA ALA A 72 -0.20 7.59 7.23
C ALA A 72 -0.33 9.08 6.90
N THR A 73 -0.83 9.42 5.71
CA THR A 73 -1.08 10.81 5.32
C THR A 73 -2.20 11.43 6.13
N THR A 74 -3.28 10.68 6.38
CA THR A 74 -4.39 11.13 7.21
C THR A 74 -3.94 11.34 8.66
N GLU A 75 -3.16 10.39 9.19
CA GLU A 75 -2.59 10.50 10.54
C GLU A 75 -1.61 11.67 10.68
N ALA A 76 -0.84 11.99 9.63
CA ALA A 76 0.01 13.19 9.61
C ALA A 76 -0.80 14.48 9.66
N PHE A 77 -1.94 14.53 8.96
CA PHE A 77 -2.86 15.66 9.02
C PHE A 77 -3.52 15.80 10.39
N ASP A 78 -4.02 14.70 10.95
CA ASP A 78 -4.67 14.68 12.28
C ASP A 78 -3.71 15.14 13.39
N ARG A 79 -2.40 14.92 13.20
CA ARG A 79 -1.34 15.38 14.11
C ARG A 79 -0.85 16.81 13.83
N GLY A 80 -1.42 17.50 12.84
CA GLY A 80 -1.02 18.85 12.44
C GLY A 80 0.36 18.93 11.78
N LEU A 81 0.89 17.82 11.25
CA LEU A 81 2.20 17.77 10.58
C LEU A 81 2.14 18.23 9.12
N ILE A 82 0.94 18.24 8.53
CA ILE A 82 0.67 18.74 7.18
C ILE A 82 -0.61 19.55 7.17
N THR A 83 -0.72 20.43 6.18
CA THR A 83 -1.91 21.25 5.91
C THR A 83 -2.97 20.47 5.12
N GLU A 84 -4.19 21.03 5.07
CA GLU A 84 -5.29 20.47 4.27
C GLU A 84 -4.94 20.41 2.78
N GLY A 85 -4.32 21.46 2.24
CA GLY A 85 -3.88 21.48 0.83
C GLY A 85 -2.84 20.40 0.52
N GLU A 86 -1.90 20.13 1.45
CA GLU A 86 -0.92 19.05 1.30
C GLU A 86 -1.59 17.66 1.39
N LEU A 87 -2.60 17.50 2.24
CA LEU A 87 -3.40 16.27 2.33
C LEU A 87 -4.10 15.97 1.00
N GLU A 88 -4.79 16.95 0.41
CA GLU A 88 -5.48 16.81 -0.86
C GLU A 88 -4.53 16.50 -2.02
N GLN A 89 -3.40 17.21 -2.07
CA GLN A 89 -2.37 16.97 -3.08
C GLN A 89 -1.82 15.55 -2.99
N LYS A 90 -1.47 15.08 -1.77
CA LYS A 90 -0.97 13.72 -1.55
C LYS A 90 -2.03 12.67 -1.89
N ARG A 91 -3.28 12.85 -1.49
CA ARG A 91 -4.39 11.94 -1.87
C ARG A 91 -4.56 11.84 -3.38
N THR A 92 -4.51 12.97 -4.08
CA THR A 92 -4.59 13.01 -5.55
C THR A 92 -3.44 12.27 -6.21
N LEU A 93 -2.21 12.47 -5.71
CA LEU A 93 -1.02 11.76 -6.21
C LEU A 93 -1.13 10.26 -5.97
N LEU A 94 -1.55 9.82 -4.78
CA LEU A 94 -1.74 8.41 -4.46
C LEU A 94 -2.78 7.76 -5.38
N MET A 95 -3.93 8.41 -5.61
CA MET A 95 -4.95 7.91 -6.51
C MET A 95 -4.41 7.76 -7.94
N ARG A 96 -3.71 8.77 -8.47
CA ARG A 96 -3.12 8.71 -9.83
C ARG A 96 -2.04 7.64 -9.98
N GLN A 97 -1.26 7.39 -8.93
CA GLN A 97 -0.14 6.45 -8.98
C GLN A 97 -0.57 5.00 -8.83
N TYR A 98 -1.61 4.74 -8.03
CA TYR A 98 -1.95 3.39 -7.59
C TYR A 98 -3.33 2.93 -8.03
N LEU A 99 -4.22 3.85 -8.40
CA LEU A 99 -5.58 3.51 -8.81
C LEU A 99 -5.78 3.76 -10.31
N ALA A 100 -6.57 2.89 -10.94
CA ALA A 100 -7.04 3.00 -12.32
C ALA A 100 -8.55 3.22 -12.38
#